data_AF-A0A923NBY4-F1
#
_entry.id   AF-A0A923NBY4-F1
#
_cell.length_a   1.000
_cell.length_b   1.000
_cell.length_c   1.000
_cell.angle_alpha   90.00
_cell.angle_beta   90.00
_cell.angle_gamma   90.00
#
_symmetry.space_group_name_H-M   'P 1'
#
loop_
_entity.id
_entity.type
_entity.pdbx_description
1 polymer ?
#
loop_
_entity_poly.entity_id
_entity_poly.type
_entity_poly.pdbx_seq_one_letter_code
_entity_poly.pdbx_strand_id
1 'polypeptide(L)'
;MNREENIRVRQIVTHPLYQQEFSALQKAEQERIYCNHTMEHFLDVARICYIMVLQDGAEISRELIYGAALLHDLGRYRQIAEGIPHEEASACLAEQILTDCGFAAEERSLIKEAILQHRGHGAAKPAEAPAAGDPENTAKGSLGDYLYRADKMSRLCFCCDAAESCKWSEEEKNMEIIL
;
A
#
# COMPACT_ATOMS: atom_id res chain seq x y z
N MET A 1 6.86 -7.30 -23.07
CA MET A 1 7.10 -6.58 -21.80
C MET A 1 8.40 -5.83 -21.96
N ASN A 2 8.41 -4.50 -21.87
CA ASN A 2 9.65 -3.73 -22.03
C ASN A 2 10.53 -3.98 -20.79
N ARG A 3 11.80 -4.35 -20.99
CA ARG A 3 12.73 -4.67 -19.88
C ARG A 3 13.13 -3.43 -19.08
N GLU A 4 13.04 -2.25 -19.70
CA GLU A 4 13.48 -0.98 -19.10
C GLU A 4 12.49 -0.45 -18.04
N GLU A 5 11.18 -0.55 -18.26
CA GLU A 5 10.15 -0.14 -17.27
C GLU A 5 10.21 -0.95 -15.96
N ASN A 6 10.89 -2.10 -15.96
CA ASN A 6 11.05 -2.92 -14.77
C ASN A 6 12.24 -2.50 -13.90
N ILE A 7 13.13 -1.63 -14.40
CA ILE A 7 14.41 -1.34 -13.71
C ILE A 7 14.16 -0.61 -12.39
N ARG A 8 13.41 0.50 -12.38
CA ARG A 8 13.19 1.29 -11.15
C ARG A 8 12.37 0.53 -10.12
N VAL A 9 11.32 -0.17 -10.55
CA VAL A 9 10.51 -1.04 -9.67
C VAL A 9 11.35 -2.17 -9.07
N ARG A 10 12.22 -2.80 -9.87
CA ARG A 10 13.14 -3.81 -9.36
C ARG A 10 14.13 -3.20 -8.38
N GLN A 11 14.63 -1.99 -8.64
CA GLN A 11 15.52 -1.28 -7.73
C GLN A 11 14.88 -1.06 -6.36
N ILE A 12 13.58 -0.69 -6.30
CA ILE A 12 12.84 -0.58 -5.03
C ILE A 12 12.94 -1.88 -4.24
N VAL A 13 12.56 -3.02 -4.84
CA VAL A 13 12.55 -4.30 -4.13
C VAL A 13 13.96 -4.72 -3.74
N THR A 14 14.99 -4.46 -4.55
CA THR A 14 16.38 -4.80 -4.22
C THR A 14 17.09 -3.78 -3.33
N HIS A 15 16.43 -2.68 -2.98
CA HIS A 15 17.04 -1.61 -2.21
C HIS A 15 17.41 -2.11 -0.80
N PRO A 16 18.62 -1.83 -0.26
CA PRO A 16 19.04 -2.34 1.04
C PRO A 16 18.07 -1.99 2.19
N LEU A 17 17.58 -0.75 2.22
CA LEU A 17 16.58 -0.32 3.21
C LEU A 17 15.25 -1.06 3.06
N TYR A 18 14.80 -1.31 1.82
CA TYR A 18 13.59 -2.08 1.57
C TYR A 18 13.74 -3.50 2.09
N GLN A 19 14.85 -4.15 1.74
CA GLN A 19 15.14 -5.52 2.17
C GLN A 19 15.24 -5.65 3.69
N GLN A 20 15.84 -4.66 4.36
CA GLN A 20 15.93 -4.62 5.82
C GLN A 20 14.53 -4.52 6.45
N GLU A 21 13.73 -3.52 6.06
CA GLU A 21 12.40 -3.27 6.61
C GLU A 21 11.45 -4.42 6.30
N PHE A 22 11.46 -4.92 5.06
CA PHE A 22 10.61 -6.04 4.63
C PHE A 22 10.99 -7.34 5.34
N SER A 23 12.29 -7.66 5.46
CA SER A 23 12.74 -8.85 6.20
C SER A 23 12.33 -8.79 7.68
N ALA A 24 12.40 -7.60 8.29
CA ALA A 24 11.97 -7.39 9.66
C ALA A 24 10.44 -7.53 9.80
N LEU A 25 9.67 -7.00 8.85
CA LEU A 25 8.21 -7.16 8.78
C LEU A 25 7.82 -8.65 8.68
N GLN A 26 8.41 -9.40 7.76
CA GLN A 26 8.12 -10.84 7.61
C GLN A 26 8.40 -11.63 8.90
N LYS A 27 9.48 -11.28 9.63
CA LYS A 27 9.78 -11.90 10.93
C LYS A 27 8.76 -11.50 12.00
N ALA A 28 8.38 -10.23 12.05
CA ALA A 28 7.40 -9.74 13.01
C ALA A 28 6.00 -10.35 12.81
N GLU A 29 5.67 -10.73 11.57
CA GLU A 29 4.38 -11.31 11.21
C GLU A 29 4.39 -12.84 11.09
N GLN A 30 5.47 -13.52 11.45
CA GLN A 30 5.59 -14.98 11.28
C GLN A 30 4.47 -15.78 11.98
N GLU A 31 4.03 -15.32 13.15
CA GLU A 31 2.96 -15.96 13.94
C GLU A 31 1.62 -15.23 13.82
N ARG A 32 1.52 -14.27 12.88
CA ARG A 32 0.31 -13.48 12.68
C ARG A 32 -0.70 -14.28 11.86
N ILE A 33 -1.87 -14.53 12.47
CA ILE A 33 -2.99 -15.27 11.87
C ILE A 33 -3.90 -14.40 10.99
N TYR A 34 -3.77 -13.07 11.07
CA TYR A 34 -4.52 -12.13 10.24
C TYR A 34 -3.79 -11.83 8.92
N CYS A 35 -4.39 -11.00 8.06
CA CYS A 35 -3.76 -10.60 6.80
C CYS A 35 -2.32 -10.13 7.03
N ASN A 36 -1.39 -10.83 6.38
CA ASN A 36 0.05 -10.61 6.43
C ASN A 36 0.48 -9.71 5.28
N HIS A 37 1.49 -8.89 5.50
CA HIS A 37 2.01 -7.96 4.50
C HIS A 37 3.15 -8.64 3.74
N THR A 38 2.79 -9.66 2.96
CA THR A 38 3.74 -10.43 2.15
C THR A 38 3.96 -9.79 0.78
N MET A 39 4.92 -10.32 0.03
CA MET A 39 5.16 -9.87 -1.35
C MET A 39 3.95 -10.16 -2.25
N GLU A 40 3.24 -11.27 -2.00
CA GLU A 40 2.00 -11.62 -2.69
C GLU A 40 0.95 -10.53 -2.50
N HIS A 41 0.71 -10.11 -1.24
CA HIS A 41 -0.23 -9.02 -0.97
C HIS A 41 0.16 -7.73 -1.69
N PHE A 42 1.42 -7.29 -1.61
CA PHE A 42 1.87 -6.07 -2.29
C PHE A 42 1.71 -6.14 -3.81
N LEU A 43 1.99 -7.30 -4.42
CA LEU A 43 1.82 -7.51 -5.86
C LEU A 43 0.35 -7.60 -6.27
N ASP A 44 -0.51 -8.18 -5.45
CA ASP A 44 -1.94 -8.25 -5.72
C ASP A 44 -2.57 -6.86 -5.66
N VAL A 45 -2.20 -6.03 -4.67
CA VAL A 45 -2.57 -4.61 -4.64
C VAL A 45 -2.11 -3.90 -5.92
N ALA A 46 -0.86 -4.08 -6.34
CA ALA A 46 -0.34 -3.46 -7.56
C ALA A 46 -1.12 -3.87 -8.81
N ARG A 47 -1.45 -5.16 -8.93
CA ARG A 47 -2.15 -5.73 -10.10
C ARG A 47 -3.61 -5.31 -10.14
N ILE A 48 -4.32 -5.36 -9.02
CA ILE A 48 -5.70 -4.90 -8.90
C ILE A 48 -5.77 -3.41 -9.22
N CYS A 49 -4.86 -2.61 -8.64
CA CYS A 49 -4.73 -1.17 -8.95
C CYS A 49 -4.53 -0.94 -10.46
N TYR A 50 -3.61 -1.68 -11.08
CA TYR A 50 -3.38 -1.56 -12.52
C TYR A 50 -4.60 -1.95 -13.37
N ILE A 51 -5.34 -2.99 -12.99
CA ILE A 51 -6.58 -3.39 -13.69
C ILE A 51 -7.62 -2.27 -13.61
N MET A 52 -7.84 -1.69 -12.43
CA MET A 52 -8.80 -0.58 -12.26
C MET A 52 -8.39 0.65 -13.07
N VAL A 53 -7.10 1.02 -13.06
CA VAL A 53 -6.56 2.14 -13.87
C VAL A 53 -6.83 1.90 -15.35
N LEU A 54 -6.64 0.68 -15.85
CA LEU A 54 -6.93 0.33 -17.25
C LEU A 54 -8.42 0.37 -17.57
N GLN A 55 -9.28 -0.13 -16.68
CA GLN A 55 -10.74 -0.14 -16.88
C GLN A 55 -11.32 1.28 -16.91
N ASP A 56 -10.82 2.16 -16.07
CA ASP A 56 -11.26 3.55 -15.99
C ASP A 56 -10.63 4.46 -17.06
N GLY A 57 -9.64 3.96 -17.80
CA GLY A 57 -8.90 4.75 -18.79
C GLY A 57 -8.03 5.86 -18.18
N ALA A 58 -7.60 5.69 -16.93
CA ALA A 58 -6.77 6.67 -16.22
C ALA A 58 -5.31 6.62 -16.70
N GLU A 59 -4.68 7.80 -16.79
CA GLU A 59 -3.29 7.94 -17.27
C GLU A 59 -2.27 7.87 -16.11
N ILE A 60 -2.27 6.76 -15.37
CA ILE A 60 -1.30 6.52 -14.29
C ILE A 60 -0.28 5.48 -14.74
N SER A 61 1.01 5.82 -14.63
CA SER A 61 2.07 4.90 -15.07
C SER A 61 2.17 3.67 -14.16
N ARG A 62 2.56 2.53 -14.75
CA ARG A 62 2.78 1.28 -14.00
C ARG A 62 3.85 1.42 -12.92
N GLU A 63 4.89 2.21 -13.16
CA GLU A 63 5.96 2.42 -12.18
C GLU A 63 5.44 3.14 -10.92
N LEU A 64 4.53 4.12 -11.07
CA LEU A 64 3.89 4.78 -9.93
C LEU A 64 2.99 3.82 -9.15
N ILE A 65 2.19 3.01 -9.86
CA ILE A 65 1.29 2.01 -9.26
C ILE A 65 2.09 0.99 -8.45
N TYR A 66 3.11 0.37 -9.06
CA TYR A 66 3.92 -0.63 -8.39
C TYR A 66 4.78 0.00 -7.27
N GLY A 67 5.32 1.20 -7.48
CA GLY A 67 6.06 1.92 -6.46
C GLY A 67 5.21 2.17 -5.21
N ALA A 68 3.98 2.67 -5.37
CA ALA A 68 3.07 2.88 -4.27
C ALA A 68 2.67 1.56 -3.58
N ALA A 69 2.25 0.55 -4.34
CA ALA A 69 1.82 -0.72 -3.78
C ALA A 69 2.93 -1.49 -3.04
N LEU A 70 4.17 -1.45 -3.53
CA LEU A 70 5.30 -2.12 -2.86
C LEU A 70 5.72 -1.44 -1.55
N LEU A 71 5.42 -0.14 -1.40
CA LEU A 71 5.88 0.68 -0.28
C LEU A 71 4.78 0.99 0.74
N HIS A 72 3.49 0.87 0.39
CA HIS A 72 2.38 1.42 1.19
C HIS A 72 2.33 0.91 2.64
N ASP A 73 2.61 -0.37 2.85
CA ASP A 73 2.58 -1.01 4.17
C ASP A 73 3.98 -1.47 4.64
N LEU A 74 5.06 -1.03 3.99
CA LEU A 74 6.43 -1.35 4.43
C LEU A 74 6.71 -0.84 5.86
N GLY A 75 6.14 0.30 6.22
CA GLY A 75 6.22 0.91 7.54
C GLY A 75 5.49 0.14 8.65
N ARG A 76 4.79 -0.96 8.35
CA ARG A 76 4.15 -1.84 9.35
C ARG A 76 5.14 -2.35 10.39
N TYR A 77 6.38 -2.62 9.99
CA TYR A 77 7.40 -3.05 10.94
C TYR A 77 7.67 -1.97 11.99
N ARG A 78 7.85 -0.72 11.57
CA ARG A 78 8.06 0.41 12.49
C ARG A 78 6.83 0.68 13.36
N GLN A 79 5.62 0.43 12.85
CA GLN A 79 4.42 0.47 13.69
C GLN A 79 4.47 -0.56 14.82
N ILE A 80 4.87 -1.80 14.51
CA ILE A 80 4.97 -2.88 15.50
C ILE A 80 6.10 -2.60 16.50
N ALA A 81 7.27 -2.15 16.01
CA ALA A 81 8.48 -2.01 16.82
C ALA A 81 8.52 -0.69 17.62
N GLU A 82 8.00 0.40 17.06
CA GLU A 82 8.21 1.78 17.56
C GLU A 82 6.89 2.52 17.82
N GLY A 83 5.74 1.98 17.39
CA GLY A 83 4.43 2.62 17.56
C GLY A 83 4.14 3.78 16.60
N ILE A 84 4.99 3.98 15.58
CA ILE A 84 4.81 5.02 14.56
C ILE A 84 3.63 4.63 13.64
N PRO A 85 2.71 5.55 13.27
CA PRO A 85 1.70 5.28 12.26
C PRO A 85 2.35 4.74 10.97
N HIS A 86 1.88 3.58 10.50
CA HIS A 86 2.56 2.86 9.42
C HIS A 86 2.56 3.65 8.11
N GLU A 87 1.53 4.45 7.87
CA GLU A 87 1.41 5.32 6.71
C GLU A 87 2.49 6.42 6.69
N GLU A 88 2.81 7.00 7.85
CA GLU A 88 3.87 8.00 8.00
C GLU A 88 5.24 7.35 7.87
N ALA A 89 5.43 6.19 8.49
CA ALA A 89 6.65 5.40 8.38
C ALA A 89 6.91 4.98 6.92
N SER A 90 5.90 4.46 6.23
CA SER A 90 5.96 4.08 4.81
C SER A 90 6.26 5.28 3.92
N ALA A 91 5.63 6.44 4.15
CA ALA A 91 5.90 7.64 3.35
C ALA A 91 7.34 8.18 3.56
N CYS A 92 7.87 8.08 4.77
CA CYS A 92 9.27 8.42 5.08
C CYS A 92 10.24 7.47 4.37
N LEU A 93 10.01 6.15 4.47
CA LEU A 93 10.78 5.13 3.76
C LEU A 93 10.72 5.32 2.24
N ALA A 94 9.52 5.63 1.72
CA ALA A 94 9.30 5.86 0.30
C ALA A 94 10.11 7.04 -0.23
N GLU A 95 10.19 8.17 0.49
CA GLU A 95 11.02 9.32 0.05
C GLU A 95 12.47 8.89 -0.19
N GLN A 96 13.05 8.16 0.75
CA GLN A 96 14.45 7.74 0.66
C GLN A 96 14.64 6.73 -0.46
N ILE A 97 13.87 5.64 -0.46
CA ILE A 97 14.02 4.54 -1.43
C ILE A 97 13.77 5.05 -2.86
N LEU A 98 12.73 5.85 -3.08
CA LEU A 98 12.40 6.36 -4.41
C LEU A 98 13.43 7.38 -4.91
N THR A 99 14.04 8.17 -4.02
CA THR A 99 15.15 9.06 -4.37
C THR A 99 16.32 8.26 -4.91
N ASP A 100 16.72 7.21 -4.18
CA ASP A 100 17.85 6.36 -4.55
C ASP A 100 17.56 5.52 -5.80
N CYS A 101 16.28 5.23 -6.09
CA CYS A 101 15.84 4.53 -7.31
C CYS A 101 15.59 5.46 -8.51
N GLY A 102 15.88 6.77 -8.41
CA GLY A 102 15.81 7.70 -9.53
C GLY A 102 14.40 8.13 -9.95
N PHE A 103 13.43 8.12 -9.02
CA PHE A 103 12.14 8.76 -9.26
C PHE A 103 12.25 10.29 -9.13
N ALA A 104 11.61 11.00 -10.06
CA ALA A 104 11.53 12.46 -10.05
C ALA A 104 10.73 12.96 -8.83
N ALA A 105 10.97 14.21 -8.41
CA ALA A 105 10.36 14.75 -7.19
C ALA A 105 8.82 14.72 -7.23
N GLU A 106 8.24 14.94 -8.42
CA GLU A 106 6.80 14.89 -8.66
C GLU A 106 6.26 13.46 -8.53
N GLU A 107 6.97 12.48 -9.10
CA GLU A 107 6.63 11.05 -8.97
C GLU A 107 6.67 10.59 -7.50
N ARG A 108 7.74 10.99 -6.77
CA ARG A 108 7.87 10.69 -5.34
C ARG A 108 6.75 11.31 -4.51
N SER A 109 6.39 12.55 -4.81
CA SER A 109 5.31 13.26 -4.11
C SER A 109 3.97 12.56 -4.31
N LEU A 110 3.65 12.15 -5.54
CA LEU A 110 2.42 11.40 -5.85
C LEU A 110 2.35 10.06 -5.12
N ILE A 111 3.44 9.29 -5.12
CA ILE A 111 3.50 8.00 -4.42
C ILE A 111 3.31 8.21 -2.90
N LYS A 112 4.02 9.17 -2.30
CA LYS A 112 3.92 9.44 -0.87
C LYS A 112 2.53 9.90 -0.46
N GLU A 113 1.91 10.77 -1.26
CA GLU A 113 0.54 11.21 -1.00
C GLU A 113 -0.45 10.04 -1.02
N ALA A 114 -0.33 9.16 -2.02
CA ALA A 114 -1.14 7.94 -2.10
C ALA A 114 -0.93 7.04 -0.87
N ILE A 115 0.32 6.86 -0.42
CA ILE A 115 0.64 6.09 0.79
C ILE A 115 0.06 6.75 2.05
N LEU A 116 0.13 8.07 2.20
CA LEU A 116 -0.42 8.74 3.39
C LEU A 116 -1.94 8.61 3.48
N GLN A 117 -2.63 8.51 2.34
CA GLN A 117 -4.09 8.47 2.26
C GLN A 117 -4.67 7.06 2.19
N HIS A 118 -3.84 6.00 2.04
CA HIS A 118 -4.33 4.64 1.75
C HIS A 118 -5.16 3.99 2.86
N ARG A 119 -5.26 4.58 4.06
CA ARG A 119 -5.98 3.95 5.17
C ARG A 119 -7.49 4.08 5.12
N GLY A 120 -8.02 5.09 4.42
CA GLY A 120 -9.44 5.44 4.41
C GLY A 120 -10.13 5.19 5.76
N HIS A 121 -10.02 6.14 6.71
CA HIS A 121 -10.80 6.16 7.96
C HIS A 121 -10.67 4.96 8.95
N GLY A 122 -9.46 4.64 9.45
CA GLY A 122 -9.35 3.59 10.46
C GLY A 122 -8.10 3.57 11.36
N ALA A 123 -7.82 4.64 12.09
CA ALA A 123 -7.38 4.64 13.51
C ALA A 123 -7.15 6.08 14.00
N ALA A 124 -7.63 6.38 15.22
CA ALA A 124 -7.40 7.57 16.07
C ALA A 124 -6.84 8.85 15.40
N LYS A 125 -7.72 9.83 15.16
CA LYS A 125 -7.32 11.23 14.91
C LYS A 125 -6.78 11.87 16.20
N PRO A 126 -5.63 12.56 16.20
CA PRO A 126 -5.43 13.70 17.09
C PRO A 126 -6.37 14.81 16.63
N ALA A 127 -7.07 15.45 17.57
CA ALA A 127 -7.83 16.65 17.28
C ALA A 127 -6.85 17.77 16.87
N GLU A 128 -7.26 18.60 15.90
CA GLU A 128 -6.62 19.89 15.55
C GLU A 128 -5.55 19.92 14.45
N ALA A 129 -5.56 18.99 13.48
CA ALA A 129 -4.94 19.22 12.17
C ALA A 129 -6.02 19.32 11.06
N PRO A 130 -5.88 20.22 10.07
CA PRO A 130 -6.77 20.23 8.91
C PRO A 130 -6.68 18.86 8.21
N ALA A 131 -7.84 18.26 7.94
CA ALA A 131 -7.96 16.86 7.58
C ALA A 131 -7.31 16.53 6.22
N ALA A 132 -6.08 16.02 6.25
CA ALA A 132 -5.57 15.15 5.19
C ALA A 132 -6.24 13.77 5.35
N GLY A 133 -6.92 13.28 4.32
CA GLY A 133 -7.51 11.92 4.32
C GLY A 133 -9.01 11.83 4.62
N ASP A 134 -9.82 12.76 4.11
CA ASP A 134 -11.26 12.51 3.91
C ASP A 134 -11.43 11.66 2.63
N PRO A 135 -12.11 10.50 2.64
CA PRO A 135 -12.46 9.77 1.42
C PRO A 135 -13.36 10.60 0.48
N GLU A 136 -14.03 11.67 0.95
CA GLU A 136 -14.64 12.69 0.08
C GLU A 136 -13.60 13.65 -0.56
N ASN A 137 -12.40 13.80 0.02
CA ASN A 137 -11.30 14.62 -0.52
C ASN A 137 -10.26 13.83 -1.32
N THR A 138 -10.29 12.49 -1.29
CA THR A 138 -9.40 11.71 -2.15
C THR A 138 -9.98 11.79 -3.55
N ALA A 139 -9.34 12.56 -4.44
CA ALA A 139 -9.87 12.80 -5.77
C ALA A 139 -10.11 11.44 -6.46
N LYS A 140 -11.36 11.15 -6.81
CA LYS A 140 -11.74 9.92 -7.51
C LYS A 140 -10.88 9.77 -8.77
N GLY A 141 -10.27 8.60 -8.97
CA GLY A 141 -9.33 8.36 -10.07
C GLY A 141 -7.89 8.84 -9.81
N SER A 142 -7.57 9.27 -8.58
CA SER A 142 -6.18 9.49 -8.16
C SER A 142 -5.47 8.18 -7.83
N LEU A 143 -4.14 8.19 -7.78
CA LEU A 143 -3.34 7.04 -7.36
C LEU A 143 -3.72 6.55 -5.94
N GLY A 144 -4.02 7.49 -5.03
CA GLY A 144 -4.45 7.17 -3.67
C GLY A 144 -5.81 6.44 -3.62
N ASP A 145 -6.77 6.87 -4.43
CA ASP A 145 -8.08 6.20 -4.56
C ASP A 145 -7.93 4.76 -5.07
N TYR A 146 -7.16 4.57 -6.14
CA TYR A 146 -6.90 3.22 -6.66
C TYR A 146 -6.14 2.34 -5.69
N LEU A 147 -5.13 2.88 -4.99
CA LEU A 147 -4.35 2.14 -3.99
C LEU A 147 -5.24 1.70 -2.82
N TYR A 148 -6.06 2.61 -2.27
CA TYR A 148 -7.01 2.31 -1.20
C TYR A 148 -7.97 1.18 -1.59
N ARG A 149 -8.60 1.29 -2.76
CA ARG A 149 -9.54 0.28 -3.25
C ARG A 149 -8.85 -1.06 -3.48
N ALA A 150 -7.66 -1.05 -4.08
CA ALA A 150 -6.89 -2.25 -4.37
C ALA A 150 -6.44 -2.99 -3.10
N ASP A 151 -5.97 -2.25 -2.09
CA ASP A 151 -5.63 -2.81 -0.77
C ASP A 151 -6.82 -3.57 -0.17
N LYS A 152 -7.98 -2.91 -0.11
CA LYS A 152 -9.21 -3.52 0.43
C LYS A 152 -9.66 -4.74 -0.36
N MET A 153 -9.62 -4.68 -1.70
CA MET A 153 -10.04 -5.75 -2.60
C MET A 153 -9.08 -6.96 -2.61
N SER A 154 -7.80 -6.76 -2.26
CA SER A 154 -6.80 -7.83 -2.26
C SER A 154 -7.02 -8.91 -1.19
N ARG A 155 -7.89 -8.67 -0.21
CA ARG A 155 -8.11 -9.55 0.94
C ARG A 155 -8.98 -10.74 0.54
N LEU A 156 -8.52 -11.96 0.82
CA LEU A 156 -9.22 -13.21 0.49
C LEU A 156 -10.12 -13.70 1.65
N CYS A 157 -11.04 -12.85 2.11
CA CYS A 157 -11.81 -13.13 3.34
C CYS A 157 -12.68 -14.40 3.22
N PHE A 158 -13.23 -14.69 2.04
CA PHE A 158 -14.07 -15.87 1.76
C PHE A 158 -13.40 -17.22 2.05
N CYS A 159 -12.06 -17.27 2.13
CA CYS A 159 -11.30 -18.48 2.47
C CYS A 159 -10.29 -18.24 3.61
N CYS A 160 -10.58 -17.29 4.51
CA CYS A 160 -9.70 -16.97 5.63
C CYS A 160 -10.05 -17.77 6.89
N ASP A 161 -9.11 -18.58 7.38
CA ASP A 161 -9.28 -19.37 8.61
C ASP A 161 -9.51 -18.49 9.86
N ALA A 162 -9.04 -17.24 9.84
CA ALA A 162 -9.20 -16.27 10.92
C ALA A 162 -10.39 -15.31 10.72
N ALA A 163 -11.33 -15.62 9.82
CA ALA A 163 -12.45 -14.74 9.49
C ALA A 163 -13.34 -14.42 10.71
N GLU A 164 -13.56 -15.38 11.61
CA GLU A 164 -14.41 -15.23 12.80
C GLU A 164 -13.85 -14.22 13.81
N SER A 165 -12.52 -14.17 13.97
CA SER A 165 -11.83 -13.25 14.89
C SER A 165 -11.37 -11.95 14.23
N CYS A 166 -11.66 -11.78 12.93
CA CYS A 166 -11.22 -10.62 12.17
C CYS A 166 -11.92 -9.34 12.66
N LYS A 167 -11.15 -8.24 12.72
CA LYS A 167 -11.65 -6.93 13.16
C LYS A 167 -12.62 -6.24 12.20
N TRP A 168 -12.61 -6.64 10.93
CA TRP A 168 -13.44 -6.04 9.89
C TRP A 168 -14.88 -6.53 10.03
N SER A 169 -15.87 -5.68 9.75
CA SER A 169 -17.27 -6.10 9.72
C SER A 169 -17.54 -7.05 8.56
N GLU A 170 -18.70 -7.73 8.55
CA GLU A 170 -19.10 -8.60 7.44
C GLU A 170 -19.23 -7.83 6.13
N GLU A 171 -19.65 -6.56 6.17
CA GLU A 171 -19.73 -5.68 5.01
C GLU A 171 -18.36 -5.25 4.47
N GLU A 172 -17.32 -5.22 5.34
CA GLU A 172 -15.96 -4.85 4.96
C GLU A 172 -15.11 -6.05 4.48
N LYS A 173 -15.59 -7.27 4.74
CA LYS A 173 -14.95 -8.52 4.32
C LYS A 173 -15.34 -8.88 2.89
N ASN A 174 -14.36 -9.35 2.11
CA ASN A 174 -14.61 -9.88 0.77
C ASN A 174 -15.07 -11.35 0.87
N MET A 175 -16.35 -11.56 1.21
CA MET A 175 -16.93 -12.89 1.43
C MET A 175 -17.30 -13.63 0.13
N GLU A 176 -17.16 -12.96 -1.01
CA GLU A 176 -17.39 -13.51 -2.35
C GLU A 176 -16.21 -13.14 -3.27
N ILE A 177 -16.13 -13.81 -4.42
CA ILE A 177 -15.18 -13.45 -5.47
C ILE A 177 -15.67 -12.16 -6.13
N ILE A 178 -14.88 -11.09 -5.99
CA ILE A 178 -15.14 -9.79 -6.60
C ILE A 178 -14.60 -9.81 -8.04
N LEU A 179 -15.46 -9.46 -9.00
CA LEU A 179 -15.18 -9.43 -10.45
C LEU A 179 -14.98 -8.01 -10.97
#